data_AF-A0A3S1BIC0-F1
#
_entry.id   AF-A0A3S1BIC0-F1
#
_cell.length_a   1.000
_cell.length_b   1.000
_cell.length_c   1.000
_cell.angle_alpha   90.00
_cell.angle_beta   90.00
_cell.angle_gamma   90.00
#
_symmetry.space_group_name_H-M   'P 1'
#
loop_
_entity.id
_entity.type
_entity.pdbx_description
1 polymer ?
#
loop_
_entity_poly.entity_id
_entity_poly.type
_entity_poly.pdbx_seq_one_letter_code
_entity_poly.pdbx_strand_id
1 'polypeptide(L)' 'MTRTVIIGGHGKVALLAAPLLAEAGHDVVSLIRNPDHAEDVRAAGAEPLVLDIEKADQEELVHALRDADNVVFSA' A
#
# COMPACT_ATOMS: atom_id res chain seq x y z
N MET A 1 1.53 -3.38 -16.71
CA MET A 1 1.84 -3.01 -15.32
C MET A 1 0.55 -2.45 -14.73
N THR A 2 0.17 -2.90 -13.54
CA THR A 2 -1.10 -2.53 -12.88
C THR A 2 -0.73 -1.86 -11.57
N ARG A 3 -1.34 -0.72 -11.25
CA ARG A 3 -1.11 0.00 -10.00
C ARG A 3 -2.03 -0.56 -8.92
N THR A 4 -1.45 -1.26 -7.95
CA THR A 4 -2.17 -1.90 -6.84
C THR A 4 -1.89 -1.15 -5.55
N VAL A 5 -2.94 -0.67 -4.89
CA VAL A 5 -2.85 -0.02 -3.59
C VAL A 5 -3.31 -0.98 -2.49
N ILE A 6 -2.47 -1.20 -1.48
CA ILE A 6 -2.77 -2.04 -0.32
C ILE A 6 -3.02 -1.16 0.89
N ILE A 7 -4.21 -1.27 1.48
CA ILE A 7 -4.58 -0.62 2.73
C ILE A 7 -4.28 -1.58 3.89
N GLY A 8 -3.52 -1.11 4.88
CA GLY A 8 -2.94 -1.95 5.93
C GLY A 8 -1.59 -2.55 5.52
N GLY A 9 -0.75 -1.74 4.85
CA GLY A 9 0.43 -2.15 4.10
C GLY A 9 1.58 -2.81 4.88
N HIS A 10 1.55 -2.79 6.22
CA HIS A 10 2.51 -3.51 7.08
C HIS A 10 1.88 -4.73 7.79
N GLY A 11 0.60 -5.00 7.55
CA GLY A 11 -0.05 -6.22 8.05
C GLY A 11 0.59 -7.47 7.46
N LYS A 12 0.47 -8.60 8.17
CA LYS A 12 1.08 -9.87 7.74
C LYS A 12 0.68 -10.30 6.32
N VAL A 13 -0.58 -10.08 5.95
CA VAL A 13 -1.07 -10.40 4.60
C VAL A 13 -0.44 -9.47 3.57
N ALA A 14 -0.38 -8.16 3.84
CA ALA A 14 0.22 -7.18 2.93
C ALA A 14 1.71 -7.47 2.67
N LEU A 15 2.48 -7.78 3.72
CA LEU A 15 3.91 -8.12 3.62
C LEU A 15 4.16 -9.43 2.87
N LEU A 16 3.19 -10.34 2.79
CA LEU A 16 3.26 -11.55 1.98
C LEU A 16 2.76 -11.34 0.54
N ALA A 17 1.80 -10.44 0.34
CA ALA A 17 1.21 -10.15 -0.96
C ALA A 17 2.09 -9.20 -1.80
N ALA A 18 2.68 -8.18 -1.19
CA ALA A 18 3.50 -7.18 -1.88
C ALA A 18 4.65 -7.80 -2.71
N PRO A 19 5.43 -8.77 -2.20
CA PRO A 19 6.49 -9.40 -2.98
C PRO A 19 5.93 -10.13 -4.22
N LEU A 20 4.83 -10.87 -4.06
CA LEU A 20 4.21 -11.61 -5.17
C LEU A 20 3.69 -10.68 -6.26
N LEU A 21 3.10 -9.54 -5.86
CA LEU A 21 2.60 -8.54 -6.79
C LEU A 21 3.75 -7.82 -7.52
N ALA A 22 4.82 -7.47 -6.79
CA ALA A 22 6.00 -6.84 -7.36
C ALA A 22 6.74 -7.79 -8.34
N GLU A 23 6.92 -9.06 -7.97
CA GLU A 23 7.51 -10.11 -8.83
C GLU A 23 6.68 -10.35 -10.11
N ALA A 24 5.35 -10.18 -10.03
CA ALA A 24 4.45 -10.24 -11.19
C ALA A 24 4.52 -8.98 -12.08
N GLY A 25 5.31 -7.97 -11.72
CA GLY A 25 5.49 -6.74 -12.48
C GLY A 25 4.38 -5.70 -12.28
N HIS A 26 3.69 -5.75 -11.14
CA HIS A 26 2.77 -4.69 -10.71
C HIS A 26 3.51 -3.58 -9.96
N ASP A 27 2.98 -2.37 -10.03
CA ASP A 27 3.40 -1.25 -9.20
C ASP A 27 2.59 -1.28 -7.91
N VAL A 28 3.24 -1.49 -6.78
CA VAL A 28 2.57 -1.75 -5.49
C VAL A 28 2.80 -0.58 -4.56
N VAL A 29 1.73 0.05 -4.10
CA VAL A 29 1.76 1.07 -3.05
C VAL A 29 1.10 0.52 -1.80
N SER A 30 1.75 0.67 -0.64
CA SER A 30 1.27 0.14 0.64
C SER A 30 1.05 1.28 1.62
N LEU A 31 -0.21 1.50 2.00
CA LEU A 31 -0.60 2.51 2.97
C LEU A 31 -0.28 2.05 4.38
N ILE A 32 0.52 2.83 5.10
CA ILE A 32 0.93 2.59 6.48
C ILE A 32 0.58 3.78 7.37
N ARG A 33 0.16 3.50 8.60
CA ARG A 33 -0.05 4.55 9.62
C ARG A 33 1.25 4.95 10.30
N ASN A 34 2.10 3.97 10.60
CA ASN A 34 3.38 4.19 11.29
C ASN A 34 4.51 4.38 10.26
N PRO A 35 5.16 5.55 10.19
CA PRO A 35 6.27 5.78 9.26
C PRO A 35 7.47 4.85 9.49
N ASP A 36 7.65 4.32 10.71
CA ASP A 36 8.75 3.39 11.01
C ASP A 36 8.63 2.06 10.24
N HIS A 37 7.44 1.75 9.70
CA HIS A 37 7.19 0.55 8.90
C HIS A 37 7.67 0.67 7.44
N ALA A 38 8.14 1.86 7.01
CA ALA A 38 8.42 2.14 5.61
C ALA A 38 9.55 1.28 5.02
N GLU A 39 10.58 0.95 5.80
CA GLU A 39 11.68 0.09 5.32
C GLU A 39 11.22 -1.35 5.08
N ASP A 40 10.38 -1.91 5.95
CA ASP A 40 9.83 -3.26 5.76
C ASP A 40 8.94 -3.33 4.50
N VAL A 41 8.16 -2.27 4.25
CA VAL A 41 7.33 -2.16 3.03
C VAL A 41 8.21 -2.09 1.78
N ARG A 42 9.29 -1.29 1.79
CA ARG A 42 10.26 -1.23 0.70
C ARG A 42 10.94 -2.58 0.48
N ALA A 43 11.35 -3.25 1.56
CA ALA A 43 11.96 -4.57 1.51
C ALA A 43 11.01 -5.63 0.93
N ALA A 44 9.70 -5.46 1.12
CA ALA A 44 8.66 -6.29 0.51
C ALA A 44 8.33 -5.93 -0.95
N GLY A 45 9.00 -4.93 -1.54
CA GLY A 45 8.84 -4.56 -2.95
C GLY A 45 7.72 -3.57 -3.23
N ALA A 46 7.18 -2.89 -2.22
CA ALA A 46 6.16 -1.86 -2.38
C ALA A 46 6.66 -0.45 -2.01
N GLU A 47 6.05 0.58 -2.59
CA GLU A 47 6.22 1.97 -2.21
C GLU A 47 5.37 2.27 -0.95
N PRO A 48 5.98 2.72 0.17
CA PRO A 48 5.22 3.10 1.35
C PRO A 48 4.56 4.46 1.18
N LEU A 49 3.25 4.53 1.43
CA LEU A 49 2.50 5.77 1.55
C LEU A 49 2.03 5.94 3.00
N VAL A 50 2.50 6.98 3.70
CA VAL A 50 2.09 7.21 5.09
C VAL A 50 0.74 7.93 5.10
N LEU A 51 -0.32 7.20 5.44
CA LEU A 51 -1.67 7.73 5.56
C LEU A 51 -2.46 6.95 6.62
N ASP A 52 -3.05 7.67 7.58
CA ASP A 52 -3.99 7.09 8.54
C ASP A 52 -5.42 7.18 7.98
N ILE A 53 -5.90 6.12 7.35
CA ILE A 53 -7.25 6.09 6.74
C ILE A 53 -8.40 6.31 7.73
N GLU A 54 -8.18 6.10 9.04
CA GLU A 54 -9.21 6.35 10.08
C GLU A 54 -9.41 7.84 10.34
N LYS A 55 -8.42 8.66 9.97
CA LYS A 55 -8.42 10.11 10.16
C LYS A 55 -8.43 10.88 8.84
N ALA A 56 -8.08 10.20 7.75
CA ALA A 56 -8.03 10.79 6.42
C ALA A 56 -9.41 11.27 5.99
N ASP A 57 -9.45 12.44 5.36
CA ASP A 57 -10.66 12.93 4.71
C ASP A 57 -10.83 12.33 3.31
N GLN A 58 -11.92 12.72 2.64
CA GLN A 58 -12.24 12.24 1.31
C GLN A 58 -11.19 12.66 0.27
N GLU A 59 -10.64 13.87 0.37
CA GLU A 59 -9.66 14.38 -0.59
C GLU A 59 -8.33 13.64 -0.46
N GLU A 60 -7.88 13.39 0.78
CA GLU A 60 -6.70 12.60 1.08
C GLU A 60 -6.82 11.16 0.56
N LEU A 61 -7.97 10.51 0.75
CA LEU A 61 -8.23 9.17 0.22
C LEU A 61 -8.27 9.16 -1.31
N VAL A 62 -8.92 10.14 -1.94
CA VAL A 62 -8.95 10.27 -3.41
C VAL A 62 -7.55 10.48 -3.97
N HIS A 63 -6.70 11.25 -3.28
CA HIS A 63 -5.32 11.44 -3.69
C HIS A 63 -4.52 10.14 -3.56
N ALA A 64 -4.63 9.44 -2.44
CA ALA A 64 -3.90 8.20 -2.18
C ALA A 64 -4.28 7.05 -3.12
N LEU A 65 -5.54 6.98 -3.53
CA LEU A 65 -6.07 5.95 -4.43
C LEU A 65 -6.04 6.35 -5.90
N ARG A 66 -5.45 7.51 -6.22
CA ARG A 66 -5.40 8.00 -7.60
C ARG A 66 -4.63 7.03 -8.50
N ASP A 67 -5.20 6.80 -9.69
CA ASP A 67 -4.68 5.92 -10.73
C ASP A 67 -4.54 4.45 -10.31
N ALA A 68 -5.08 4.06 -9.15
CA ALA A 68 -5.12 2.68 -8.74
C ALA A 68 -6.06 1.88 -9.65
N ASP A 69 -5.55 0.82 -10.25
CA ASP A 69 -6.36 -0.16 -10.97
C ASP A 69 -7.03 -1.13 -9.98
N ASN A 70 -6.35 -1.43 -8.87
CA ASN A 70 -6.81 -2.32 -7.81
C ASN A 70 -6.58 -1.71 -6.43
N VAL A 71 -7.52 -1.94 -5.52
CA VAL A 71 -7.36 -1.66 -4.09
C VAL A 71 -7.58 -2.94 -3.30
N VAL A 72 -6.60 -3.30 -2.46
CA VAL A 72 -6.67 -4.45 -1.54
C VAL A 72 -6.75 -3.92 -0.12
N PHE A 73 -7.82 -4.23 0.59
CA PHE A 73 -7.95 -3.91 2.01
C PHE A 73 -7.63 -5.16 2.84
N SER A 74 -6.54 -5.13 3.61
CA SER A 74 -6.03 -6.31 4.33
C SER A 74 -5.79 -6.09 5.84
N ALA A 75 -6.31 -5.00 6.40
CA ALA A 75 -6.26 -4.68 7.83
C ALA A 75 -7.42 -5.32 8.60
#